data_AF-A0A1X7SVV5-F1
#
_entry.id   AF-A0A1X7SVV5-F1
#
_cell.length_a   1.000
_cell.length_b   1.000
_cell.length_c   1.000
_cell.angle_alpha   90.00
_cell.angle_beta   90.00
_cell.angle_gamma   90.00
#
_symmetry.space_group_name_H-M   'P 1'
#
loop_
_entity.id
_entity.type
_entity.pdbx_description
1 polymer ?
#
loop_
_entity_poly.entity_id
_entity_poly.type
_entity_poly.pdbx_seq_one_letter_code
_entity_poly.pdbx_strand_id
1 'polypeptide(L)' 'MKSALSNGADINWMNPVWRNMTPLHAAAQYNKSNAVQWLLSKGATVDSRAG' A
#
# COMPACT_ATOMS: atom_id res chain seq x y z
N MET A 1 -3.59 -2.20 -19.15
CA MET A 1 -3.11 -1.44 -17.97
C MET A 1 -2.34 -2.39 -17.06
N LYS A 2 -1.00 -2.36 -17.11
CA LYS A 2 -0.12 -3.15 -16.24
C LYS A 2 0.16 -2.33 -14.98
N SER A 3 -0.54 -2.62 -13.89
CA SER A 3 -0.25 -2.01 -12.59
C SER A 3 0.95 -2.72 -11.96
N ALA A 4 1.82 -1.99 -11.24
CA ALA A 4 3.07 -2.50 -10.64
C ALA A 4 2.91 -3.80 -9.82
N LEU A 5 1.70 -4.09 -9.37
CA LEU A 5 1.34 -5.26 -8.58
C LEU A 5 1.27 -6.57 -9.38
N SER A 6 1.23 -6.53 -10.72
CA SER A 6 1.29 -7.73 -11.56
C SER A 6 2.70 -8.33 -11.69
N ASN A 7 3.73 -7.67 -11.15
CA ASN A 7 5.14 -8.13 -11.21
C ASN A 7 5.67 -8.67 -9.85
N GLY A 8 4.80 -9.01 -8.90
CA GLY A 8 5.24 -9.47 -7.57
C GLY A 8 5.69 -8.34 -6.65
N ALA A 9 5.14 -7.13 -6.83
CA ALA A 9 5.37 -6.04 -5.88
C ALA A 9 4.82 -6.43 -4.50
N ASP A 10 5.67 -6.28 -3.48
CA ASP A 10 5.30 -6.53 -2.09
C ASP A 10 4.19 -5.55 -1.66
N ILE A 11 3.03 -6.10 -1.30
CA ILE A 11 1.84 -5.36 -0.89
C ILE A 11 2.10 -4.52 0.37
N ASN A 12 3.07 -4.94 1.17
CA ASN A 12 3.49 -4.30 2.42
C ASN A 12 4.82 -3.54 2.27
N TRP A 13 5.29 -3.32 1.04
CA TRP A 13 6.54 -2.59 0.82
C TRP A 13 6.49 -1.25 1.55
N MET A 14 7.49 -1.00 2.39
CA MET A 14 7.65 0.25 3.10
C MET A 14 8.64 1.11 2.36
N ASN A 15 8.30 2.38 2.12
CA ASN A 15 9.24 3.33 1.55
C ASN A 15 10.20 3.87 2.62
N PRO A 16 11.48 3.45 2.66
CA PRO A 16 12.41 3.89 3.70
C PRO A 16 12.75 5.38 3.60
N VAL A 17 12.56 6.00 2.42
CA VAL A 17 12.82 7.43 2.19
C VAL A 17 11.66 8.29 2.69
N TRP A 18 10.45 7.74 2.72
CA TRP A 18 9.23 8.44 3.09
C TRP A 18 8.60 7.82 4.34
N ARG A 19 9.29 7.89 5.49
CA ARG A 19 8.73 7.49 6.80
C ARG A 19 8.18 6.06 6.86
N ASN A 20 8.76 5.13 6.12
CA ASN A 20 8.27 3.75 6.00
C ASN A 20 6.82 3.67 5.49
N MET A 21 6.41 4.60 4.63
CA MET A 21 5.06 4.65 4.10
C MET A 21 4.77 3.45 3.20
N THR A 22 3.66 2.75 3.48
CA THR A 22 3.20 1.59 2.69
C THR A 22 2.22 2.01 1.59
N PRO A 23 1.94 1.14 0.60
CA PRO A 23 0.86 1.37 -0.36
C PRO A 23 -0.48 1.71 0.29
N LEU A 24 -0.77 1.14 1.47
CA LEU A 24 -2.00 1.40 2.21
C LEU A 24 -2.05 2.82 2.79
N HIS A 25 -0.92 3.33 3.31
CA HIS A 25 -0.82 4.72 3.75
C HIS A 25 -1.02 5.69 2.59
N ALA A 26 -0.41 5.42 1.43
CA ALA A 26 -0.60 6.24 0.24
C ALA A 26 -2.08 6.25 -0.19
N ALA A 27 -2.71 5.07 -0.25
CA ALA A 27 -4.12 4.94 -0.61
C ALA A 27 -5.04 5.68 0.36
N ALA A 28 -4.76 5.63 1.67
CA ALA A 28 -5.50 6.37 2.69
C ALA A 28 -5.28 7.89 2.58
N GLN A 29 -4.03 8.35 2.42
CA GLN A 29 -3.68 9.77 2.29
C GLN A 29 -4.36 10.43 1.09
N TYR A 30 -4.45 9.73 -0.04
CA TYR A 30 -5.09 10.23 -1.26
C TYR A 30 -6.58 9.90 -1.37
N ASN A 31 -7.21 9.43 -0.28
CA ASN A 31 -8.62 9.07 -0.20
C ASN A 31 -9.08 8.13 -1.34
N LYS A 32 -8.26 7.13 -1.66
CA LYS A 32 -8.50 6.16 -2.73
C LYS A 32 -9.16 4.91 -2.17
N SER A 33 -10.45 4.99 -1.85
CA SER A 33 -11.23 3.89 -1.25
C SER A 33 -11.13 2.57 -2.03
N ASN A 34 -11.15 2.63 -3.36
CA ASN A 34 -10.99 1.43 -4.21
C ASN A 34 -9.61 0.78 -4.05
N ALA A 35 -8.55 1.60 -3.94
CA ALA A 35 -7.20 1.10 -3.73
C ALA A 35 -7.05 0.52 -2.31
N VAL A 36 -7.66 1.16 -1.31
CA VAL A 36 -7.71 0.63 0.07
C VAL A 36 -8.37 -0.74 0.10
N GLN A 37 -9.58 -0.88 -0.45
CA GLN A 37 -10.28 -2.17 -0.50
C GLN A 37 -9.47 -3.24 -1.24
N TRP A 38 -8.86 -2.87 -2.37
CA TRP A 38 -8.04 -3.80 -3.12
C TRP A 38 -6.81 -4.26 -2.34
N LEU A 39 -6.07 -3.34 -1.70
CA LEU A 39 -4.91 -3.67 -0.87
C LEU A 39 -5.29 -4.56 0.33
N LEU A 40 -6.42 -4.26 0.99
CA LEU A 40 -6.95 -5.10 2.08
C LEU A 40 -7.33 -6.50 1.58
N SER A 41 -7.97 -6.60 0.41
CA SER A 41 -8.31 -7.91 -0.20
C SER A 41 -7.08 -8.75 -0.55
N LYS A 42 -5.91 -8.11 -0.69
CA LYS A 42 -4.62 -8.75 -0.97
C LYS A 42 -3.82 -9.07 0.29
N GLY A 43 -4.35 -8.79 1.49
CA GLY A 43 -3.69 -9.05 2.76
C GLY A 43 -2.69 -7.97 3.18
N ALA A 44 -2.89 -6.72 2.75
CA ALA A 44 -2.09 -5.60 3.25
C ALA A 44 -2.24 -5.45 4.77
N THR A 45 -1.13 -5.24 5.47
CA THR A 45 -1.06 -5.09 6.92
C THR A 45 -1.57 -3.71 7.32
N VAL A 46 -2.70 -3.68 8.03
CA VAL A 46 -3.34 -2.44 8.48
C VAL A 46 -2.54 -1.74 9.57
N ASP A 47 -1.89 -2.50 10.47
CA ASP A 47 -1.12 -1.95 11.59
C ASP A 47 0.34 -1.62 11.22
N SER A 48 0.59 -1.36 9.93
CA SER A 48 1.90 -0.87 9.49
C SER A 48 2.10 0.52 10.08
N ARG A 49 3.02 0.68 11.02
CA ARG A 49 3.32 1.97 11.63
C ARG A 49 4.33 2.73 10.77
N ALA A 50 3.90 3.81 10.13
CA ALA A 50 4.84 4.79 9.60
C ALA A 50 5.60 5.44 10.78
N GLY A 51 6.93 5.45 10.69
CA GLY A 51 7.83 6.00 11.72
C GLY A 51 7.94 7.52 11.66
#